data_AF-A0A957HZZ6-F1
#
_entry.id   AF-A0A957HZZ6-F1
#
_cell.length_a   1.000
_cell.length_b   1.000
_cell.length_c   1.000
_cell.angle_alpha   90.00
_cell.angle_beta   90.00
_cell.angle_gamma   90.00
#
_symmetry.space_group_name_H-M   'P 1'
#
loop_
_entity.id
_entity.type
_entity.pdbx_description
1 polymer ?
#
loop_
_entity_poly.entity_id
_entity_poly.type
_entity_poly.pdbx_seq_one_letter_code
_entity_poly.pdbx_strand_id
1 'polypeptide(L)'
;MNATEFCHRFKKSYNLSEIKELCQELQIDYEELAGDTKTEKVYDLLRNISRQRRLAVLLNWARQARPQEQWPVSPLEITQLEQDLVPQVDHYFYRKSSTDLRNGGPSQFLFAGLLVLALVIIVALVVLLVVFVLQQPTPTPSPPLPTQVETMPNGRATETPTSEPSQTPIPPSATPTLTPTVTETAVPTATPTMTATLKPTQQAAGANEYTPPPAIHTNTPPPPTPEPIVPTSTPEPPPPTPIPSPTKAPPEP
;
A
#
# COMPACT_ATOMS: atom_id res chain seq x y z
N MET A 1 21.49 11.67 4.77
CA MET A 1 20.57 11.32 5.89
C MET A 1 19.88 9.98 5.59
N ASN A 2 19.75 9.06 6.54
CA ASN A 2 19.13 7.75 6.29
C ASN A 2 17.59 7.80 6.37
N ALA A 3 16.90 6.87 5.69
CA ALA A 3 15.44 6.73 5.72
C ALA A 3 14.86 6.63 7.14
N THR A 4 15.50 5.86 8.02
CA THR A 4 15.03 5.66 9.40
C THR A 4 15.04 6.96 10.19
N GLU A 5 16.13 7.71 10.06
CA GLU A 5 16.32 9.00 10.72
C GLU A 5 15.27 10.00 10.22
N PHE A 6 15.03 10.01 8.91
CA PHE A 6 14.02 10.89 8.32
C PHE A 6 12.62 10.57 8.83
N CYS A 7 12.19 9.30 8.78
CA CYS A 7 10.88 8.89 9.29
C CYS A 7 10.74 9.20 10.78
N HIS A 8 11.78 8.95 11.56
CA HIS A 8 11.79 9.24 13.00
C HIS A 8 11.64 10.73 13.29
N ARG A 9 12.41 11.58 12.61
CA ARG A 9 12.32 13.05 12.77
C ARG A 9 10.98 13.58 12.31
N PHE A 10 10.50 13.17 11.14
CA PHE A 10 9.21 13.57 10.61
C PHE A 10 8.07 13.20 11.56
N LYS A 11 8.07 11.97 12.09
CA LYS A 11 7.10 11.54 13.10
C LYS A 11 7.20 12.35 14.39
N LYS A 12 8.40 12.77 14.80
CA LYS A 12 8.60 13.56 16.02
C LYS A 12 8.14 15.02 15.83
N SER A 13 8.39 15.61 14.67
CA SER A 13 8.16 17.03 14.39
C SER A 13 6.71 17.38 14.07
N TYR A 14 5.92 16.42 13.56
CA TYR A 14 4.55 16.67 13.10
C TYR A 14 3.50 16.00 13.98
N ASN A 15 2.42 16.71 14.32
CA ASN A 15 1.23 16.19 14.97
C ASN A 15 0.18 15.72 13.95
N LEU A 16 -0.85 15.00 14.43
CA LEU A 16 -1.88 14.44 13.56
C LEU A 16 -2.63 15.50 12.74
N SER A 17 -2.93 16.65 13.35
CA SER A 17 -3.56 17.79 12.67
C SER A 17 -2.67 18.38 11.58
N GLU A 18 -1.39 18.59 11.86
CA GLU A 18 -0.42 19.11 10.87
C GLU A 18 -0.24 18.13 9.70
N ILE A 19 -0.29 16.81 9.96
CA ILE A 19 -0.27 15.79 8.91
C ILE A 19 -1.52 15.91 8.02
N LYS A 20 -2.70 16.18 8.60
CA LYS A 20 -3.93 16.37 7.82
C LYS A 20 -3.88 17.62 6.95
N GLU A 21 -3.38 18.73 7.50
CA GLU A 21 -3.12 19.97 6.74
C GLU A 21 -2.12 19.72 5.60
N LEU A 22 -1.04 18.99 5.88
CA LEU A 22 -0.03 18.63 4.89
C LEU A 22 -0.61 17.75 3.77
N CYS A 23 -1.49 16.81 4.11
CA CYS A 23 -2.19 15.99 3.12
C CYS A 23 -3.08 16.86 2.22
N GLN A 24 -3.81 17.84 2.79
CA GLN A 24 -4.63 18.79 2.03
C GLN A 24 -3.79 19.61 1.04
N GLU A 25 -2.65 20.15 1.50
CA GLU A 25 -1.75 20.94 0.66
C GLU A 25 -1.15 20.11 -0.48
N LEU A 26 -0.79 18.85 -0.21
CA LEU A 26 -0.25 17.92 -1.20
C LEU A 26 -1.32 17.31 -2.12
N GLN A 27 -2.60 17.62 -1.86
CA GLN A 27 -3.79 17.03 -2.49
C GLN A 27 -3.85 15.51 -2.37
N ILE A 28 -3.54 15.00 -1.17
CA ILE A 28 -3.66 13.59 -0.80
C ILE A 28 -4.84 13.47 0.16
N ASP A 29 -5.76 12.54 -0.11
CA ASP A 29 -6.87 12.30 0.81
C ASP A 29 -6.34 11.62 2.09
N TYR A 30 -6.51 12.30 3.22
CA TYR A 30 -6.09 11.80 4.53
C TYR A 30 -6.88 10.54 4.93
N GLU A 31 -8.14 10.43 4.50
CA GLU A 31 -9.02 9.31 4.84
C GLU A 31 -8.63 8.05 4.06
N GLU A 32 -7.98 8.18 2.89
CA GLU A 32 -7.47 7.04 2.11
C GLU A 32 -6.17 6.44 2.67
N LEU A 33 -5.44 7.17 3.53
CA LEU A 33 -4.20 6.68 4.12
C LEU A 33 -4.45 5.49 5.07
N ALA A 34 -3.62 4.46 5.00
CA ALA A 34 -3.74 3.26 5.82
C ALA A 34 -3.43 3.52 7.32
N GLY A 35 -4.23 2.88 8.17
CA GLY A 35 -4.08 2.84 9.64
C GLY A 35 -4.70 4.02 10.37
N ASP A 36 -4.97 3.83 11.67
CA ASP A 36 -5.65 4.81 12.52
C ASP A 36 -4.68 5.61 13.39
N THR A 37 -3.45 5.13 13.50
CA THR A 37 -2.43 5.79 14.31
C THR A 37 -1.66 6.83 13.51
N LYS A 38 -1.21 7.89 14.18
CA LYS A 38 -0.29 8.89 13.61
C LYS A 38 0.89 8.24 12.89
N THR A 39 1.45 7.18 13.48
CA THR A 39 2.62 6.49 12.93
C THR A 39 2.28 5.85 11.60
N GLU A 40 1.17 5.12 11.52
CA GLU A 40 0.72 4.47 10.28
C GLU A 40 0.39 5.49 9.20
N LYS A 41 -0.38 6.54 9.53
CA LYS A 41 -0.70 7.62 8.61
C LYS A 41 0.55 8.30 8.06
N VAL A 42 1.57 8.54 8.89
CA VAL A 42 2.87 9.10 8.45
C VAL A 42 3.57 8.15 7.49
N TYR A 43 3.66 6.86 7.85
CA TYR A 43 4.31 5.89 7.00
C TYR A 43 3.58 5.73 5.66
N ASP A 44 2.25 5.69 5.65
CA ASP A 44 1.50 5.56 4.40
C ASP A 44 1.55 6.83 3.55
N LEU A 45 1.57 8.01 4.17
CA LEU A 45 1.79 9.27 3.48
C LEU A 45 3.16 9.27 2.78
N LEU A 46 4.22 8.88 3.50
CA LEU A 46 5.58 8.77 2.98
C LEU A 46 5.66 7.73 1.84
N ARG A 47 4.90 6.63 1.95
CA ARG A 47 4.76 5.62 0.91
C ARG A 47 4.10 6.19 -0.34
N ASN A 48 2.99 6.91 -0.19
CA ASN A 48 2.22 7.46 -1.31
C ASN A 48 3.07 8.51 -2.06
N ILE A 49 3.71 9.41 -1.32
CA ILE A 49 4.58 10.47 -1.89
C ILE A 49 5.82 9.89 -2.58
N SER A 50 6.45 8.86 -1.99
CA SER A 50 7.62 8.22 -2.61
C SER A 50 7.22 7.48 -3.90
N ARG A 51 6.08 6.81 -3.94
CA ARG A 51 5.55 6.19 -5.17
C ARG A 51 5.24 7.21 -6.26
N GLN A 52 4.78 8.40 -5.88
CA GLN A 52 4.50 9.50 -6.81
C GLN A 52 5.76 10.29 -7.22
N ARG A 53 6.95 9.95 -6.70
CA ARG A 53 8.20 10.72 -6.91
C ARG A 53 8.08 12.21 -6.55
N ARG A 54 7.20 12.52 -5.58
CA ARG A 54 6.91 13.88 -5.11
C ARG A 54 7.62 14.23 -3.79
N LEU A 55 8.62 13.43 -3.40
CA LEU A 55 9.35 13.62 -2.14
C LEU A 55 10.01 15.01 -2.06
N ALA A 56 10.48 15.54 -3.19
CA ALA A 56 11.04 16.89 -3.26
C ALA A 56 10.03 17.99 -2.86
N VAL A 57 8.75 17.82 -3.23
CA VAL A 57 7.68 18.78 -2.89
C VAL A 57 7.41 18.75 -1.39
N LEU A 58 7.30 17.54 -0.82
CA LEU A 58 7.16 17.35 0.63
C LEU A 58 8.32 17.99 1.39
N LEU A 59 9.56 17.79 0.93
CA LEU A 59 10.74 18.35 1.58
C LEU A 59 10.81 19.88 1.47
N ASN A 60 10.38 20.45 0.34
CA ASN A 60 10.30 21.90 0.20
C ASN A 60 9.30 22.48 1.20
N TRP A 61 8.12 21.87 1.33
CA TRP A 61 7.12 22.28 2.31
C TRP A 61 7.64 22.10 3.75
N ALA A 62 8.24 20.96 4.07
CA ALA A 62 8.78 20.68 5.40
C ALA A 62 9.87 21.68 5.82
N ARG A 63 10.67 22.14 4.85
CA ARG A 63 11.68 23.18 5.06
C ARG A 63 11.08 24.55 5.33
N GLN A 64 9.97 24.88 4.67
CA GLN A 64 9.25 26.14 4.91
C GLN A 64 8.55 26.11 6.28
N ALA A 65 7.91 25.00 6.62
CA ALA A 65 7.20 24.84 7.89
C ALA A 65 8.16 24.80 9.09
N ARG A 66 9.32 24.14 8.94
CA ARG A 66 10.32 23.94 10.01
C ARG A 66 11.74 24.13 9.47
N PRO A 67 12.22 25.37 9.31
CA PRO A 67 13.57 25.65 8.82
C PRO A 67 14.68 25.29 9.82
N GLN A 68 14.33 25.09 11.10
CA GLN A 68 15.27 24.70 12.16
C GLN A 68 15.66 23.21 12.10
N GLU A 69 14.90 22.39 11.38
CA GLU A 69 15.19 20.96 11.24
C GLU A 69 16.15 20.73 10.07
N GLN A 70 17.12 19.83 10.25
CA GLN A 70 18.07 19.46 9.20
C GLN A 70 17.42 18.49 8.21
N TRP A 71 16.67 19.04 7.24
CA TRP A 71 16.11 18.28 6.12
C TRP A 71 17.16 18.05 5.03
N PRO A 72 17.12 16.93 4.29
CA PRO A 72 18.01 16.70 3.16
C PRO A 72 17.81 17.80 2.10
N VAL A 73 18.91 18.35 1.62
CA VAL A 73 18.91 19.51 0.70
C VAL A 73 19.45 19.13 -0.66
N SER A 74 20.37 18.17 -0.73
CA SER A 74 20.99 17.79 -1.99
C SER A 74 20.09 16.85 -2.79
N PRO A 75 19.95 17.05 -4.13
CA PRO A 75 19.15 16.17 -4.98
C PRO A 75 19.56 14.69 -4.90
N LEU A 76 20.86 14.43 -4.69
CA LEU A 76 21.42 13.10 -4.52
C LEU A 76 20.93 12.45 -3.22
N GLU A 77 20.90 13.19 -2.11
CA GLU A 77 20.34 12.69 -0.85
C GLU A 77 18.84 12.46 -0.94
N ILE A 78 18.10 13.31 -1.67
CA ILE A 78 16.65 13.13 -1.86
C ILE A 78 16.39 11.84 -2.63
N THR A 79 17.15 11.60 -3.70
CA THR A 79 17.02 10.39 -4.53
C THR A 79 17.38 9.14 -3.74
N GLN A 80 18.50 9.18 -2.99
CA GLN A 80 18.91 8.08 -2.12
C GLN A 80 17.86 7.81 -1.04
N LEU A 81 17.36 8.86 -0.40
CA LEU A 81 16.32 8.75 0.62
C LEU A 81 15.08 8.09 0.05
N GLU A 82 14.65 8.47 -1.15
CA GLU A 82 13.47 7.89 -1.81
C GLU A 82 13.64 6.39 -2.10
N GLN A 83 14.81 5.97 -2.56
CA GLN A 83 15.13 4.55 -2.79
C GLN A 83 15.13 3.74 -1.48
N ASP A 84 15.63 4.32 -0.39
CA ASP A 84 15.68 3.65 0.91
C ASP A 84 14.33 3.69 1.66
N LEU A 85 13.47 4.67 1.35
CA LEU A 85 12.19 4.88 2.04
C LEU A 85 11.20 3.75 1.73
N VAL A 86 11.04 3.40 0.45
CA VAL A 86 10.05 2.41 -0.01
C VAL A 86 10.20 1.06 0.71
N PRO A 87 11.37 0.40 0.72
CA PRO A 87 11.52 -0.90 1.39
C PRO A 87 11.35 -0.78 2.91
N GLN A 88 11.76 0.33 3.52
CA GLN A 88 11.63 0.53 4.96
C GLN A 88 10.17 0.68 5.39
N VAL A 89 9.40 1.45 4.63
CA VAL A 89 7.98 1.69 4.88
C VAL A 89 7.17 0.42 4.59
N ASP A 90 7.46 -0.29 3.50
CA ASP A 90 6.82 -1.58 3.20
C ASP A 90 7.08 -2.61 4.30
N HIS A 91 8.31 -2.66 4.83
CA HIS A 91 8.65 -3.54 5.95
C HIS A 91 7.87 -3.19 7.23
N TYR A 92 7.57 -1.90 7.46
CA TYR A 92 6.72 -1.49 8.58
C TYR A 92 5.31 -2.09 8.46
N PHE A 93 4.67 -1.95 7.30
CA PHE A 93 3.32 -2.50 7.06
C PHE A 93 3.30 -4.03 7.06
N TYR A 94 4.32 -4.67 6.48
CA TYR A 94 4.44 -6.13 6.47
C TYR A 94 4.66 -6.71 7.88
N ARG A 95 5.48 -6.03 8.71
CA ARG A 95 5.70 -6.46 10.10
C ARG A 95 4.46 -6.26 10.97
N LYS A 96 3.73 -5.16 10.77
CA LYS A 96 2.49 -4.85 11.51
C LYS A 96 1.39 -5.87 11.19
N SER A 97 1.18 -6.21 9.92
CA SER A 97 0.18 -7.22 9.53
C SER A 97 0.46 -8.60 10.14
N SER A 98 1.72 -8.93 10.39
CA SER A 98 2.11 -10.16 11.07
C SER A 98 1.76 -10.17 12.57
N THR A 99 1.67 -8.99 13.21
CA THR A 99 1.30 -8.87 14.63
C THR A 99 -0.21 -8.85 14.86
N ASP A 100 -0.99 -8.38 13.89
CA ASP A 100 -2.46 -8.38 13.99
C ASP A 100 -3.04 -9.80 13.89
N LEU A 101 -2.38 -10.72 13.19
CA LEU A 101 -2.75 -12.14 13.15
C LEU A 101 -2.63 -12.85 14.50
N ARG A 102 -1.91 -12.28 15.48
CA ARG A 102 -1.68 -12.92 16.78
C ARG A 102 -2.66 -12.46 17.87
N ASN A 103 -3.39 -11.35 17.69
CA ASN A 103 -4.26 -10.83 18.75
C ASN A 103 -5.54 -10.10 18.29
N GLY A 104 -5.88 -10.08 17.01
CA GLY A 104 -7.15 -9.51 16.54
C GLY A 104 -7.56 -10.03 15.17
N GLY A 105 -8.56 -10.93 15.13
CA GLY A 105 -9.28 -11.18 13.88
C GLY A 105 -9.91 -9.88 13.38
N PRO A 106 -9.74 -9.55 12.08
CA PRO A 106 -10.86 -9.73 11.18
C PRO A 106 -10.38 -10.20 9.81
N SER A 107 -10.28 -11.50 9.69
CA SER A 107 -10.41 -12.18 8.42
C SER A 107 -11.88 -12.27 7.97
N GLN A 108 -12.80 -11.49 8.56
CA GLN A 108 -14.24 -11.61 8.31
C GLN A 108 -14.66 -11.32 6.87
N PHE A 109 -13.98 -10.44 6.13
CA PHE A 109 -14.36 -10.17 4.73
C PHE A 109 -13.78 -11.19 3.74
N LEU A 110 -12.56 -11.68 3.96
CA LEU A 110 -11.98 -12.74 3.13
C LEU A 110 -12.59 -14.11 3.43
N PHE A 111 -12.89 -14.43 4.69
CA PHE A 111 -13.52 -15.70 5.06
C PHE A 111 -15.00 -15.74 4.72
N ALA A 112 -15.76 -14.63 4.82
CA ALA A 112 -17.14 -14.63 4.35
C ALA A 112 -17.21 -14.87 2.83
N GLY A 113 -16.36 -14.21 2.05
CA GLY A 113 -16.27 -14.44 0.60
C GLY A 113 -15.84 -15.87 0.26
N LEU A 114 -14.82 -16.39 0.95
CA LEU A 114 -14.32 -17.77 0.73
C LEU A 114 -15.31 -18.82 1.22
N LEU A 115 -16.09 -18.56 2.28
CA LEU A 115 -17.14 -19.45 2.79
C LEU A 115 -18.35 -19.48 1.86
N VAL A 116 -18.75 -18.32 1.31
CA VAL A 116 -19.78 -18.25 0.26
C VAL A 116 -19.29 -18.97 -1.00
N LEU A 117 -18.05 -18.75 -1.43
CA LEU A 117 -17.46 -19.44 -2.58
C LEU A 117 -17.37 -20.95 -2.36
N ALA A 118 -16.93 -21.39 -1.17
CA ALA A 118 -16.87 -22.80 -0.80
C ALA A 118 -18.26 -23.44 -0.79
N LEU A 119 -19.28 -22.74 -0.28
CA LEU A 119 -20.66 -23.20 -0.28
C LEU A 119 -21.20 -23.36 -1.71
N VAL A 120 -20.91 -22.39 -2.59
CA VAL A 120 -21.26 -22.48 -4.03
C VAL A 120 -20.59 -23.70 -4.69
N ILE A 121 -19.31 -23.94 -4.40
CA ILE A 121 -18.58 -25.10 -4.92
C ILE A 121 -19.18 -26.41 -4.40
N ILE A 122 -19.50 -26.50 -3.11
CA ILE A 122 -20.12 -27.70 -2.52
C ILE A 122 -21.48 -27.97 -3.16
N VAL A 123 -22.33 -26.95 -3.32
CA VAL A 123 -23.63 -27.10 -3.99
C VAL A 123 -23.45 -27.56 -5.43
N ALA A 124 -22.50 -26.99 -6.17
CA ALA A 124 -22.21 -27.42 -7.54
C ALA A 124 -21.75 -28.89 -7.61
N LEU A 125 -20.90 -29.34 -6.68
CA LEU A 125 -20.47 -30.74 -6.60
C LEU A 125 -21.61 -31.67 -6.24
N VAL A 126 -22.51 -31.28 -5.34
CA VAL A 126 -23.70 -32.09 -5.00
C VAL A 126 -24.62 -32.21 -6.21
N VAL A 127 -24.88 -31.10 -6.93
CA VAL A 127 -25.68 -31.14 -8.17
C VAL A 127 -25.02 -32.05 -9.21
N LEU A 128 -23.71 -31.94 -9.39
CA LEU A 128 -22.96 -32.76 -10.34
C LEU A 128 -22.98 -34.24 -9.95
N LEU A 129 -22.90 -34.56 -8.65
CA LEU A 129 -23.02 -35.92 -8.13
C LEU A 129 -24.43 -36.48 -8.32
N VAL A 130 -25.48 -35.68 -8.07
CA VAL A 130 -26.87 -36.09 -8.34
C VAL A 130 -27.07 -36.37 -9.83
N VAL A 131 -26.58 -35.49 -10.71
CA VAL A 131 -26.62 -35.70 -12.16
C VAL A 131 -25.87 -36.98 -12.55
N PHE A 132 -24.70 -37.23 -11.97
CA PHE A 132 -23.92 -38.45 -12.22
C PHE A 132 -24.66 -39.71 -11.79
N VAL A 133 -25.34 -39.69 -10.63
CA VAL A 133 -26.16 -40.82 -10.16
C VAL A 133 -27.37 -41.05 -11.06
N LEU A 134 -28.02 -39.98 -11.53
CA LEU A 134 -29.17 -40.07 -12.44
C LEU A 134 -28.79 -40.49 -13.86
N GLN A 135 -27.54 -40.23 -14.27
CA GLN A 135 -27.00 -40.66 -15.56
C GLN A 135 -26.37 -42.05 -15.51
N GLN A 136 -26.44 -42.78 -14.38
CA GLN A 136 -25.96 -44.15 -14.38
C GLN A 136 -26.77 -44.94 -15.41
N PRO A 137 -26.13 -45.44 -16.48
CA PRO A 137 -26.81 -46.27 -17.45
C PRO A 137 -27.35 -47.47 -16.67
N THR A 138 -28.66 -47.68 -16.77
CA THR A 138 -29.33 -48.82 -16.15
C THR A 138 -28.48 -50.06 -16.42
N PRO A 139 -28.06 -50.82 -15.40
CA PRO A 139 -27.29 -52.02 -15.63
C PRO A 139 -28.14 -52.93 -16.52
N THR A 140 -27.76 -53.03 -17.79
CA THR A 140 -28.44 -53.87 -18.76
C THR A 140 -28.53 -55.26 -18.14
N PRO A 141 -29.75 -55.81 -17.91
CA PRO A 141 -29.87 -57.12 -17.31
C PRO A 141 -29.18 -58.13 -18.21
N SER A 142 -28.17 -58.82 -17.67
CA SER A 142 -27.47 -59.89 -18.38
C SER A 142 -28.48 -60.92 -18.90
N PRO A 143 -28.34 -61.38 -20.15
CA PRO A 143 -29.25 -62.39 -20.69
C PRO A 143 -29.16 -63.68 -19.87
N PRO A 144 -30.29 -64.40 -19.65
CA PRO A 144 -30.28 -65.66 -18.93
C PRO A 144 -29.42 -66.69 -19.68
N LEU A 145 -28.50 -67.30 -18.93
CA LEU A 145 -27.57 -68.34 -19.37
C LEU A 145 -28.36 -69.53 -19.95
N PRO A 146 -28.03 -70.03 -21.16
CA PRO A 146 -28.65 -71.26 -21.65
C PRO A 146 -28.15 -72.44 -20.81
N THR A 147 -29.10 -73.17 -20.21
CA THR A 147 -28.90 -74.47 -19.58
C THR A 147 -28.22 -75.42 -20.57
N GLN A 148 -26.93 -75.69 -20.38
CA GLN A 148 -26.21 -76.72 -21.13
C GLN A 148 -26.53 -78.09 -20.50
N VAL A 149 -27.13 -78.96 -21.31
CA VAL A 149 -27.29 -80.38 -21.02
C VAL A 149 -25.92 -81.04 -21.18
N GLU A 150 -25.52 -81.74 -20.11
CA GLU A 150 -24.31 -82.53 -19.97
C GLU A 150 -24.20 -83.60 -21.05
N THR A 151 -23.09 -83.61 -21.80
CA THR A 151 -22.54 -84.81 -22.45
C THR A 151 -21.07 -84.57 -22.81
N MET A 152 -20.18 -85.15 -22.00
CA MET A 152 -18.79 -85.45 -22.36
C MET A 152 -18.73 -86.56 -23.44
N PRO A 153 -17.55 -86.93 -23.96
CA PRO A 153 -16.25 -86.25 -23.98
C PRO A 153 -15.70 -86.14 -25.42
N ASN A 154 -14.54 -85.48 -25.59
CA ASN A 154 -13.37 -85.97 -26.35
C ASN A 154 -12.63 -84.83 -27.06
N GLY A 155 -11.31 -84.79 -26.86
CA GLY A 155 -10.38 -84.38 -27.90
C GLY A 155 -9.94 -82.92 -27.96
N ARG A 156 -8.70 -82.74 -27.49
CA ARG A 156 -7.60 -82.09 -28.22
C ARG A 156 -7.46 -80.57 -28.10
N ALA A 157 -6.21 -80.23 -27.82
CA ALA A 157 -5.67 -78.94 -27.47
C ALA A 157 -5.54 -77.95 -28.65
N THR A 158 -5.18 -76.73 -28.26
CA THR A 158 -4.18 -75.87 -28.93
C THR A 158 -4.71 -74.72 -29.80
N GLU A 159 -4.67 -73.54 -29.16
CA GLU A 159 -4.10 -72.26 -29.63
C GLU A 159 -4.83 -71.42 -30.70
N THR A 160 -5.09 -70.16 -30.33
CA THR A 160 -4.97 -68.99 -31.22
C THR A 160 -4.81 -67.72 -30.39
N PRO A 161 -3.68 -66.98 -30.49
CA PRO A 161 -3.69 -65.53 -30.33
C PRO A 161 -3.56 -64.90 -31.72
N THR A 162 -4.47 -64.01 -32.10
CA THR A 162 -4.25 -63.16 -33.29
C THR A 162 -4.84 -61.78 -33.05
N SER A 163 -3.91 -60.85 -33.09
CA SER A 163 -3.97 -59.40 -32.99
C SER A 163 -4.89 -58.74 -34.02
N GLU A 164 -5.40 -57.55 -33.71
CA GLU A 164 -5.67 -56.57 -34.76
C GLU A 164 -5.46 -55.12 -34.27
N PRO A 165 -4.71 -54.28 -35.01
CA PRO A 165 -4.46 -52.87 -34.68
C PRO A 165 -5.29 -51.92 -35.57
N SER A 166 -5.76 -50.79 -35.04
CA SER A 166 -6.01 -49.58 -35.84
C SER A 166 -6.31 -48.39 -34.93
N GLN A 167 -5.41 -47.43 -34.81
CA GLN A 167 -5.18 -46.26 -35.69
C GLN A 167 -5.89 -45.00 -35.17
N THR A 168 -5.06 -44.06 -34.73
CA THR A 168 -5.33 -42.63 -34.52
C THR A 168 -5.47 -41.91 -35.86
N PRO A 169 -6.33 -40.88 -35.97
CA PRO A 169 -5.80 -39.61 -36.50
C PRO A 169 -6.37 -38.32 -35.84
N ILE A 170 -5.43 -37.50 -35.33
CA ILE A 170 -5.22 -36.02 -35.41
C ILE A 170 -6.35 -34.96 -35.13
N PRO A 171 -5.95 -33.73 -34.67
CA PRO A 171 -6.78 -32.69 -34.03
C PRO A 171 -7.16 -31.50 -34.95
N PRO A 172 -8.02 -30.59 -34.47
CA PRO A 172 -7.91 -29.14 -34.74
C PRO A 172 -7.78 -28.36 -33.41
N SER A 173 -6.76 -27.52 -33.15
CA SER A 173 -6.50 -26.17 -33.69
C SER A 173 -7.71 -25.24 -33.77
N ALA A 174 -7.88 -24.39 -32.75
CA ALA A 174 -8.50 -23.07 -32.87
C ALA A 174 -8.13 -22.19 -31.67
N THR A 175 -7.26 -21.22 -31.92
CA THR A 175 -7.04 -20.02 -31.10
C THR A 175 -8.09 -18.97 -31.47
N PRO A 176 -8.83 -18.40 -30.51
CA PRO A 176 -9.41 -17.08 -30.68
C PRO A 176 -8.61 -16.02 -29.92
N THR A 177 -7.95 -15.18 -30.71
CA THR A 177 -7.51 -13.82 -30.38
C THR A 177 -8.73 -12.96 -30.02
N LEU A 178 -8.69 -12.24 -28.89
CA LEU A 178 -9.57 -11.11 -28.65
C LEU A 178 -8.77 -9.84 -28.32
N THR A 179 -9.10 -8.84 -29.12
CA THR A 179 -8.53 -7.51 -29.34
C THR A 179 -8.58 -6.59 -28.11
N PRO A 180 -7.54 -5.78 -27.84
CA PRO A 180 -7.65 -4.67 -26.90
C PRO A 180 -8.54 -3.57 -27.47
N THR A 181 -9.65 -3.29 -26.79
CA THR A 181 -10.46 -2.09 -27.06
C THR A 181 -9.74 -0.89 -26.48
N VAL A 182 -9.13 -0.09 -27.36
CA VAL A 182 -8.72 1.29 -27.06
C VAL A 182 -9.97 2.15 -27.26
N THR A 183 -10.47 2.76 -26.19
CA THR A 183 -11.46 3.84 -26.29
C THR A 183 -10.77 5.15 -25.96
N GLU A 184 -10.82 6.03 -26.95
CA GLU A 184 -10.21 7.36 -27.00
C GLU A 184 -10.79 8.33 -25.97
N THR A 185 -9.89 9.15 -25.43
CA THR A 185 -9.95 10.61 -25.35
C THR A 185 -11.30 11.28 -25.55
N ALA A 186 -11.80 11.91 -24.48
CA ALA A 186 -12.55 13.15 -24.57
C ALA A 186 -12.21 14.07 -23.38
N VAL A 187 -11.38 15.07 -23.64
CA VAL A 187 -11.35 16.37 -22.96
C VAL A 187 -11.81 17.34 -24.04
N PRO A 188 -12.89 18.12 -23.84
CA PRO A 188 -12.67 19.43 -23.21
C PRO A 188 -13.85 20.03 -22.40
N THR A 189 -13.47 20.98 -21.53
CA THR A 189 -14.20 22.24 -21.27
C THR A 189 -15.54 22.20 -20.53
N ALA A 190 -15.55 22.73 -19.30
CA ALA A 190 -16.01 24.10 -19.01
C ALA A 190 -16.12 24.34 -17.50
N THR A 191 -15.50 25.43 -17.06
CA THR A 191 -15.73 26.09 -15.77
C THR A 191 -17.12 26.76 -15.77
N PRO A 192 -17.98 26.50 -14.77
CA PRO A 192 -18.97 27.48 -14.37
C PRO A 192 -18.44 28.29 -13.19
N THR A 193 -18.08 29.54 -13.48
CA THR A 193 -17.94 30.62 -12.50
C THR A 193 -19.31 30.89 -11.90
N MET A 194 -19.51 30.52 -10.63
CA MET A 194 -20.66 31.01 -9.84
C MET A 194 -20.25 32.30 -9.14
N THR A 195 -20.47 33.42 -9.83
CA THR A 195 -20.52 34.74 -9.23
C THR A 195 -21.83 34.86 -8.43
N ALA A 196 -21.75 34.78 -7.11
CA ALA A 196 -22.84 35.21 -6.23
C ALA A 196 -22.50 36.59 -5.65
N THR A 197 -22.93 37.63 -6.37
CA THR A 197 -23.08 38.98 -5.84
C THR A 197 -24.42 39.08 -5.14
N LEU A 198 -24.42 39.27 -3.82
CA LEU A 198 -25.55 39.88 -3.10
C LEU A 198 -25.01 40.94 -2.13
N LYS A 199 -25.31 42.20 -2.47
CA LYS A 199 -25.23 43.40 -1.62
C LYS A 199 -26.59 43.57 -0.89
N PRO A 200 -26.72 44.51 0.05
CA PRO A 200 -27.03 44.29 1.46
C PRO A 200 -28.53 44.40 1.79
N THR A 201 -28.98 43.76 2.87
CA THR A 201 -30.25 44.14 3.53
C THR A 201 -30.03 44.20 5.03
N GLN A 202 -29.90 45.44 5.51
CA GLN A 202 -30.18 45.79 6.90
C GLN A 202 -31.70 45.70 7.11
N GLN A 203 -32.15 45.22 8.26
CA GLN A 203 -32.85 46.04 9.29
C GLN A 203 -33.71 45.15 10.22
N ALA A 204 -33.27 45.10 11.49
CA ALA A 204 -34.02 45.02 12.77
C ALA A 204 -35.03 43.86 13.00
N ALA A 205 -35.22 43.31 14.21
CA ALA A 205 -35.01 43.83 15.56
C ALA A 205 -34.89 42.65 16.56
N GLY A 206 -34.12 42.84 17.65
CA GLY A 206 -34.04 41.89 18.76
C GLY A 206 -32.84 42.18 19.64
N ALA A 207 -33.04 43.05 20.62
CA ALA A 207 -32.01 43.61 21.49
C ALA A 207 -31.24 42.53 22.27
N ASN A 208 -29.93 42.47 22.04
CA ASN A 208 -28.95 42.04 23.02
C ASN A 208 -27.81 43.06 22.99
N GLU A 209 -27.60 43.71 24.12
CA GLU A 209 -26.61 44.74 24.39
C GLU A 209 -25.20 44.16 24.18
N TYR A 210 -24.53 44.55 23.10
CA TYR A 210 -23.14 44.20 22.82
C TYR A 210 -22.23 45.26 23.42
N THR A 211 -21.69 44.98 24.61
CA THR A 211 -20.51 45.67 25.13
C THR A 211 -19.33 45.32 24.22
N PRO A 212 -18.67 46.29 23.55
CA PRO A 212 -17.47 45.99 22.78
C PRO A 212 -16.39 45.48 23.76
N PRO A 213 -15.68 44.39 23.44
CA PRO A 213 -14.48 44.05 24.18
C PRO A 213 -13.48 45.22 24.07
N PRO A 214 -12.77 45.57 25.16
CA PRO A 214 -11.77 46.62 25.11
C PRO A 214 -10.74 46.28 24.03
N ALA A 215 -10.40 47.28 23.23
CA ALA A 215 -9.33 47.19 22.24
C ALA A 215 -8.11 46.54 22.88
N ILE A 216 -7.76 45.34 22.45
CA ILE A 216 -6.47 44.75 22.80
C ILE A 216 -5.46 45.61 22.07
N HIS A 217 -4.82 46.51 22.83
CA HIS A 217 -3.58 47.13 22.46
C HIS A 217 -2.62 46.00 22.10
N THR A 218 -2.43 45.78 20.80
CA THR A 218 -1.31 45.00 20.29
C THR A 218 -0.05 45.71 20.76
N ASN A 219 0.52 45.25 21.87
CA ASN A 219 1.92 45.41 22.19
C ASN A 219 2.70 44.59 21.16
N THR A 220 2.77 45.10 19.94
CA THR A 220 3.79 44.70 19.00
C THR A 220 5.12 45.18 19.61
N PRO A 221 6.04 44.28 20.00
CA PRO A 221 7.36 44.71 20.42
C PRO A 221 8.01 45.48 19.26
N PRO A 222 8.68 46.61 19.52
CA PRO A 222 9.38 47.34 18.48
C PRO A 222 10.40 46.42 17.79
N PRO A 223 10.68 46.63 16.50
CA PRO A 223 11.74 45.90 15.82
C PRO A 223 13.05 46.07 16.60
N PRO A 224 13.88 45.01 16.74
CA PRO A 224 15.15 45.14 17.44
C PRO A 224 15.97 46.23 16.75
N THR A 225 16.32 47.26 17.53
CA THR A 225 17.32 48.27 17.17
C THR A 225 18.56 47.56 16.63
N PRO A 226 19.12 47.93 15.47
CA PRO A 226 20.38 47.36 15.01
C PRO A 226 21.45 47.69 16.06
N GLU A 227 21.92 46.66 16.76
CA GLU A 227 23.02 46.77 17.71
C GLU A 227 24.29 47.27 16.98
N PRO A 228 25.12 48.11 17.62
CA PRO A 228 26.43 48.45 17.11
C PRO A 228 27.23 47.16 16.88
N ILE A 229 27.74 47.00 15.66
CA ILE A 229 28.59 45.89 15.27
C ILE A 229 29.87 45.97 16.13
N VAL A 230 29.89 45.26 17.26
CA VAL A 230 31.12 45.00 18.00
C VAL A 230 31.96 44.07 17.12
N PRO A 231 33.22 44.42 16.78
CA PRO A 231 34.09 43.52 16.05
C PRO A 231 34.32 42.28 16.91
N THR A 232 33.61 41.20 16.56
CA THR A 232 33.74 39.91 17.23
C THR A 232 35.10 39.33 16.88
N SER A 233 35.84 39.03 17.94
CA SER A 233 37.17 38.48 17.99
C SER A 233 37.39 37.35 16.98
N THR A 234 38.52 37.47 16.30
CA THR A 234 39.22 36.41 15.57
C THR A 234 39.10 35.07 16.31
N PRO A 235 38.70 33.98 15.62
CA PRO A 235 38.66 32.66 16.23
C PRO A 235 40.08 32.24 16.65
N GLU A 236 40.21 31.90 17.93
CA GLU A 236 41.40 31.32 18.54
C GLU A 236 41.78 30.03 17.81
N PRO A 237 43.06 29.84 17.42
CA PRO A 237 43.49 28.62 16.72
C PRO A 237 43.31 27.39 17.63
N PRO A 238 42.96 26.23 17.05
CA PRO A 238 42.75 25.01 17.83
C PRO A 238 44.03 24.61 18.59
N PRO A 239 43.90 24.04 19.80
CA PRO A 239 45.04 23.59 20.58
C PRO A 239 45.83 22.51 19.83
N PRO A 240 47.17 22.48 19.97
CA PRO A 240 48.01 21.49 19.29
C PRO A 240 47.65 20.07 19.72
N THR A 241 47.48 19.19 18.75
CA THR A 241 47.21 17.76 18.93
C THR A 241 48.28 17.13 19.84
N PRO A 242 47.91 16.35 20.87
CA PRO A 242 48.88 15.67 21.72
C PRO A 242 49.74 14.71 20.89
N ILE A 243 51.05 14.92 20.96
CA ILE A 243 52.06 14.04 20.34
C ILE A 243 51.93 12.65 20.99
N PRO A 244 51.81 11.55 20.22
CA PRO A 244 51.76 10.21 20.78
C PRO A 244 53.07 9.93 21.52
N SER A 245 52.95 9.54 22.80
CA SER A 245 54.08 9.10 23.61
C SER A 245 54.71 7.85 22.99
N PRO A 246 56.05 7.72 22.99
CA PRO A 246 56.73 6.58 22.37
C PRO A 246 56.35 5.27 23.08
N THR A 247 55.74 4.37 22.32
CA THR A 247 55.47 2.98 22.69
C THR A 247 56.76 2.32 23.16
N LYS A 248 56.77 1.93 24.43
CA LYS A 248 57.84 1.15 25.06
C LYS A 248 57.98 -0.18 24.30
N ALA A 249 59.16 -0.41 23.74
CA ALA A 249 59.49 -1.64 23.01
C ALA A 249 59.33 -2.88 23.93
N PRO A 250 58.88 -4.03 23.40
CA PRO A 250 58.89 -5.30 24.13
C PRO A 250 60.34 -5.77 24.37
N PRO A 251 60.63 -6.44 25.50
CA PRO A 251 61.91 -7.10 25.68
C PRO A 251 62.05 -8.28 24.68
N GLU A 252 63.15 -8.30 23.95
CA GLU A 252 63.60 -9.43 23.15
C GLU A 252 63.97 -10.65 24.04
N PRO A 253 63.95 -11.88 23.48
CA PRO A 253 63.88 -13.15 24.22
C PRO A 253 65.14 -13.53 25.01
#